data_AF-A0A1D9QJC5-F1
#
_entry.id   AF-A0A1D9QJC5-F1
#
_cell.length_a   1.000
_cell.length_b   1.000
_cell.length_c   1.000
_cell.angle_alpha   90.00
_cell.angle_beta   90.00
_cell.angle_gamma   90.00
#
_symmetry.space_group_name_H-M   'P 1'
#
loop_
_entity.id
_entity.type
_entity.pdbx_description
1 polymer ?
#
loop_
_entity_poly.entity_id
_entity_poly.type
_entity_poly.pdbx_seq_one_letter_code
_entity_poly.pdbx_strand_id
1 'polypeptide(L)'
;MPYMPSKHLRYFRNQDGGSDTPNRPARRTFHPGDKVMWRSRTKSAEVPCIVISDGIANTGQMRLGADMVTIRFIYDVRANDFITTRVREPEIRLATNDDCGPFPAMPQAQSQSQAPP
;
A
#
# COMPACT_ATOMS: atom_id res chain seq x y z
N MET A 1 -46.38 -30.93 -6.45
CA MET A 1 -46.13 -30.00 -5.32
C MET A 1 -45.14 -30.65 -4.37
N PRO A 2 -44.27 -29.94 -3.62
CA PRO A 2 -44.08 -28.48 -3.40
C PRO A 2 -42.62 -28.01 -3.75
N TYR A 3 -42.29 -26.74 -4.00
CA TYR A 3 -42.24 -25.49 -3.20
C TYR A 3 -41.11 -25.38 -2.14
N MET A 4 -39.96 -24.83 -2.60
CA MET A 4 -39.09 -23.77 -2.00
C MET A 4 -38.36 -24.01 -0.66
N PRO A 5 -37.54 -23.04 -0.17
CA PRO A 5 -36.36 -22.39 -0.77
C PRO A 5 -35.15 -22.45 0.21
N SER A 6 -33.93 -22.08 -0.18
CA SER A 6 -33.01 -21.40 0.77
C SER A 6 -31.68 -20.91 0.18
N LYS A 7 -31.52 -19.60 0.33
CA LYS A 7 -30.29 -18.88 0.73
C LYS A 7 -29.20 -18.68 -0.32
N HIS A 8 -29.26 -17.47 -0.88
CA HIS A 8 -28.14 -16.54 -0.95
C HIS A 8 -26.92 -16.98 -0.13
N LEU A 9 -25.86 -17.39 -0.81
CA LEU A 9 -24.51 -17.00 -0.42
C LEU A 9 -23.83 -16.50 -1.70
N ARG A 10 -23.84 -15.18 -1.87
CA ARG A 10 -22.90 -14.53 -2.79
C ARG A 10 -21.53 -14.76 -2.19
N TYR A 11 -20.87 -15.83 -2.60
CA TYR A 11 -19.44 -15.94 -2.41
C TYR A 11 -18.81 -14.88 -3.31
N PHE A 12 -18.62 -13.67 -2.79
CA PHE A 12 -17.53 -12.81 -3.24
C PHE A 12 -16.23 -13.51 -2.83
N ARG A 13 -15.91 -14.57 -3.56
CA ARG A 13 -14.58 -15.16 -3.52
C ARG A 13 -13.76 -14.25 -4.40
N ASN A 14 -13.10 -13.27 -3.80
CA ASN A 14 -11.91 -12.70 -4.38
C ASN A 14 -10.90 -13.84 -4.47
N GLN A 15 -11.02 -14.67 -5.51
CA GLN A 15 -9.97 -15.55 -5.97
C GLN A 15 -8.94 -14.65 -6.66
N ASP A 16 -8.23 -13.85 -5.86
CA ASP A 16 -6.88 -13.43 -6.18
C ASP A 16 -5.91 -14.61 -5.97
N GLY A 17 -6.33 -15.80 -6.39
CA GLY A 17 -5.46 -16.92 -6.73
C GLY A 17 -4.85 -16.63 -8.09
N GLY A 18 -4.12 -15.53 -8.20
CA GLY A 18 -3.32 -15.23 -9.37
C GLY A 18 -2.18 -16.22 -9.40
N SER A 19 -2.37 -17.31 -10.15
CA SER A 19 -1.31 -18.16 -10.68
C SER A 19 -0.14 -17.26 -11.04
N ASP A 20 1.02 -17.52 -10.44
CA ASP A 20 2.29 -16.85 -10.67
C ASP A 20 2.75 -17.15 -12.11
N THR A 21 2.09 -16.54 -13.09
CA THR A 21 2.53 -16.59 -14.48
C THR A 21 3.76 -15.69 -14.55
N PRO A 22 4.94 -16.22 -14.93
CA PRO A 22 6.21 -15.50 -14.86
C PRO A 22 6.31 -14.27 -15.79
N ASN A 23 5.25 -13.95 -16.53
CA ASN A 23 5.18 -12.88 -17.51
C ASN A 23 4.07 -11.86 -17.25
N ARG A 24 3.35 -11.95 -16.12
CA ARG A 24 2.41 -10.89 -15.72
C ARG A 24 3.19 -9.82 -14.98
N PRO A 25 3.20 -8.55 -15.44
CA PRO A 25 3.80 -7.48 -14.66
C PRO A 25 3.15 -7.48 -13.28
N ALA A 26 3.99 -7.54 -12.23
CA ALA A 26 3.51 -7.48 -10.86
C ALA A 26 2.57 -6.29 -10.74
N ARG A 27 1.35 -6.52 -10.25
CA ARG A 27 0.42 -5.41 -10.04
C ARG A 27 0.93 -4.57 -8.88
N ARG A 28 0.84 -3.25 -9.02
CA ARG A 28 1.14 -2.32 -7.94
C ARG A 28 0.18 -2.61 -6.78
N THR A 29 0.76 -2.71 -5.59
CA THR A 29 0.01 -3.03 -4.37
C THR A 29 -0.56 -1.76 -3.74
N PHE A 30 0.08 -0.62 -3.95
CA PHE A 30 -0.29 0.67 -3.35
C PHE A 30 -0.34 1.78 -4.41
N HIS A 31 -1.15 2.80 -4.15
CA HIS A 31 -1.37 3.95 -5.02
C HIS A 31 -1.17 5.27 -4.26
N PRO A 32 -0.82 6.37 -4.95
CA PRO A 32 -0.79 7.69 -4.34
C PRO A 32 -2.10 8.02 -3.62
N GLY A 33 -2.01 8.42 -2.35
CA GLY A 33 -3.14 8.73 -1.48
C GLY A 33 -3.48 7.62 -0.50
N ASP A 34 -2.99 6.40 -0.70
CA ASP A 34 -3.22 5.29 0.22
C ASP A 34 -2.61 5.59 1.60
N LYS A 35 -3.41 5.33 2.65
CA LYS A 35 -2.94 5.35 4.04
C LYS A 35 -2.27 4.04 4.35
N VAL A 36 -1.03 4.11 4.80
CA VAL A 36 -0.20 2.93 5.06
C VAL A 36 0.48 3.04 6.42
N MET A 37 0.74 1.88 7.02
CA MET A 37 1.60 1.74 8.18
C MET A 37 2.97 1.28 7.71
N TRP A 38 3.99 2.07 7.99
CA TRP A 38 5.38 1.75 7.66
C TRP A 38 6.11 1.17 8.87
N ARG A 39 6.61 -0.04 8.73
CA ARG A 39 7.47 -0.71 9.71
C ARG A 39 8.92 -0.56 9.30
N SER A 40 9.61 0.41 9.91
CA SER A 40 11.07 0.52 9.75
C SER A 40 11.76 -0.64 10.46
N ARG A 41 12.87 -1.13 9.89
CA ARG A 41 13.75 -2.11 10.56
C ARG A 41 14.34 -1.60 11.87
N THR A 42 14.50 -0.29 11.98
CA THR A 42 15.16 0.36 13.13
C THR A 42 14.19 0.89 14.16
N LYS A 43 12.89 0.93 13.86
CA LYS A 43 11.86 1.39 14.79
C LYS A 43 10.98 0.22 15.18
N SER A 44 10.82 0.01 16.49
CA SER A 44 9.94 -1.03 17.02
C SER A 44 8.45 -0.74 16.80
N ALA A 45 8.11 0.51 16.46
CA ALA A 45 6.75 0.96 16.20
C ALA A 45 6.53 1.20 14.71
N GLU A 46 5.33 0.87 14.24
CA GLU A 46 4.87 1.25 12.91
C GLU A 46 4.54 2.74 12.88
N VAL A 47 4.81 3.37 11.74
CA VAL A 47 4.64 4.81 11.54
C VAL A 47 3.50 5.03 10.54
N PRO A 48 2.47 5.81 10.88
CA PRO A 48 1.40 6.16 9.94
C PRO A 48 1.95 7.07 8.85
N CYS A 49 1.66 6.72 7.59
CA CYS A 49 2.16 7.40 6.41
C CYS A 49 1.10 7.47 5.30
N ILE A 50 1.31 8.36 4.33
CA ILE A 50 0.58 8.37 3.06
C ILE A 50 1.53 8.08 1.91
N VAL A 51 1.11 7.22 0.98
CA VAL A 51 1.81 6.97 -0.28
C VAL A 51 1.67 8.20 -1.18
N ILE A 52 2.79 8.69 -1.73
CA ILE A 52 2.79 9.86 -2.61
C ILE A 52 3.33 9.57 -4.01
N SER A 53 3.85 8.36 -4.26
CA SER A 53 4.30 7.95 -5.60
C SER A 53 3.68 6.64 -6.06
N ASP A 54 3.68 6.47 -7.37
CA ASP A 54 3.14 5.32 -8.10
C ASP A 54 3.90 4.00 -7.88
N GLY A 55 5.02 4.05 -7.16
CA GLY A 55 5.90 2.91 -6.97
C GLY A 55 6.82 2.67 -8.18
N ILE A 56 8.10 2.50 -7.89
CA ILE A 56 9.14 2.16 -8.88
C ILE A 56 9.34 0.66 -8.83
N ALA A 57 9.21 0.00 -9.99
CA ALA A 57 9.45 -1.44 -10.10
C ALA A 57 10.87 -1.78 -9.65
N ASN A 58 10.99 -2.85 -8.89
CA ASN A 58 12.25 -3.38 -8.37
C ASN A 58 12.25 -4.90 -8.50
N THR A 59 13.43 -5.49 -8.63
CA THR A 59 13.64 -6.94 -8.69
C THR A 59 14.60 -7.43 -7.62
N GLY A 60 14.82 -6.62 -6.59
CA GLY A 60 15.69 -6.94 -5.46
C GLY A 60 15.05 -7.93 -4.50
N GLN A 61 15.88 -8.50 -3.63
CA GLN A 61 15.45 -9.32 -2.51
C GLN A 61 15.86 -8.69 -1.19
N MET A 62 15.14 -9.03 -0.14
CA MET A 62 15.32 -8.47 1.17
C MET A 62 15.08 -9.52 2.25
N ARG A 63 15.96 -9.57 3.25
CA ARG A 63 15.76 -10.42 4.42
C ARG A 63 14.82 -9.77 5.43
N LEU A 64 13.65 -10.34 5.67
CA LEU A 64 12.68 -9.90 6.68
C LEU A 64 12.62 -10.94 7.80
N GLY A 65 13.35 -10.69 8.90
CA GLY A 65 13.52 -11.70 9.95
C GLY A 65 14.33 -12.90 9.45
N ALA A 66 13.73 -14.09 9.49
CA ALA A 66 14.34 -15.32 8.98
C ALA A 66 14.18 -15.49 7.46
N ASP A 67 13.22 -14.80 6.84
CA ASP A 67 12.78 -15.06 5.47
C ASP A 67 13.42 -14.12 4.44
N MET A 68 13.64 -14.62 3.23
CA MET A 68 13.96 -13.79 2.05
C MET A 68 12.67 -13.48 1.29
N VAL A 69 12.37 -12.19 1.15
CA VAL A 69 11.20 -11.70 0.40
C VAL A 69 11.63 -10.87 -0.80
N THR A 70 10.94 -11.02 -1.92
CA THR A 70 11.16 -10.21 -3.12
C THR A 70 10.59 -8.81 -2.92
N ILE A 71 11.37 -7.78 -3.26
CA ILE A 71 10.91 -6.40 -3.35
C ILE A 71 10.42 -6.19 -4.79
N ARG A 72 9.09 -6.07 -4.99
CA ARG A 72 8.55 -5.82 -6.33
C ARG A 72 8.45 -4.33 -6.63
N PHE A 73 8.24 -3.51 -5.60
CA PHE A 73 8.14 -2.05 -5.73
C PHE A 73 8.82 -1.30 -4.58
N ILE A 74 9.30 -0.09 -4.87
CA ILE A 74 9.70 0.92 -3.89
C ILE A 74 8.77 2.12 -4.04
N TYR A 75 8.18 2.58 -2.94
CA TYR A 75 7.27 3.72 -2.90
C TYR A 75 7.90 4.88 -2.14
N ASP A 76 7.55 6.10 -2.51
CA ASP A 76 7.78 7.28 -1.68
C ASP A 76 6.54 7.46 -0.79
N VAL A 77 6.78 7.53 0.51
CA VAL A 77 5.74 7.79 1.50
C VAL A 77 6.10 9.03 2.31
N ARG A 78 5.07 9.72 2.79
CA ARG A 78 5.20 10.87 3.68
C ARG A 78 4.74 10.47 5.08
N ALA A 79 5.56 10.76 6.09
CA ALA A 79 5.21 10.65 7.51
C ALA A 79 4.72 11.99 8.08
N ASN A 80 4.19 12.00 9.31
CA ASN A 80 3.67 13.22 9.98
C ASN A 80 4.68 14.36 10.12
N ASP A 81 5.97 14.05 10.24
CA ASP A 81 7.03 15.05 10.31
C ASP A 81 7.32 15.71 8.95
N PHE A 82 6.43 15.51 7.97
CA PHE A 82 6.56 15.90 6.57
C PHE A 82 7.78 15.33 5.84
N ILE A 83 8.52 14.42 6.48
CA ILE A 83 9.64 13.70 5.90
C ILE A 83 9.11 12.74 4.84
N THR A 84 9.62 12.87 3.63
CA THR A 84 9.42 11.90 2.55
C THR A 84 10.50 10.82 2.66
N THR A 85 10.11 9.55 2.61
CA THR A 85 11.02 8.41 2.72
C THR A 85 10.69 7.38 1.65
N ARG A 86 11.73 6.79 1.05
CA ARG A 86 11.59 5.63 0.19
C ARG A 86 11.47 4.37 1.04
N VAL A 87 10.39 3.63 0.81
CA VAL A 87 10.06 2.42 1.55
C VAL A 87 9.84 1.28 0.57
N ARG A 88 10.23 0.08 0.99
CA ARG A 88 10.08 -1.13 0.18
C ARG A 88 8.68 -1.67 0.41
N GLU A 89 8.07 -2.23 -0.63
CA GLU A 89 6.74 -2.83 -0.54
C GLU A 89 6.55 -3.76 0.68
N PRO A 90 7.48 -4.66 1.05
CA PRO A 90 7.28 -5.54 2.21
C PRO A 90 7.40 -4.86 3.58
N GLU A 91 7.82 -3.59 3.62
CA GLU A 91 7.96 -2.80 4.85
C GLU A 91 6.72 -1.97 5.15
N ILE A 92 5.75 -1.91 4.23
CA ILE A 92 4.51 -1.18 4.37
C ILE A 92 3.30 -2.10 4.25
N ARG A 93 2.21 -1.72 4.89
CA ARG A 93 0.89 -2.36 4.77
C ARG A 93 -0.19 -1.30 4.72
N LEU A 94 -1.33 -1.62 4.12
CA LEU A 94 -2.50 -0.74 4.19
C LEU A 94 -2.91 -0.54 5.65
N ALA A 95 -3.25 0.70 5.98
CA ALA A 95 -3.83 1.03 7.28
C ALA A 95 -5.23 0.43 7.38
N THR A 96 -5.53 -0.18 8.53
CA THR A 96 -6.86 -0.68 8.88
C THR A 96 -7.55 0.30 9.82
N ASN A 97 -8.82 0.03 10.15
CA ASN A 97 -9.56 0.84 11.12
C ASN A 97 -8.98 0.76 12.55
N ASP A 98 -8.18 -0.27 12.84
CA ASP A 98 -7.51 -0.45 14.13
C ASP A 98 -6.20 0.35 14.22
N ASP A 99 -5.68 0.83 13.08
CA ASP A 99 -4.48 1.64 13.01
C ASP A 99 -4.77 3.08 13.39
N CYS A 100 -4.76 3.34 14.69
CA CYS A 100 -4.94 4.68 15.24
C CYS A 100 -3.65 5.50 15.11
N GLY A 101 -3.66 6.50 14.24
CA GLY A 101 -2.65 7.54 14.21
C GLY A 101 -3.12 8.71 13.35
N PRO A 102 -2.67 9.95 13.63
CA PRO A 102 -2.84 11.00 12.64
C PRO A 102 -2.08 10.56 11.38
N PHE A 103 -2.77 10.46 10.25
CA PHE A 103 -2.12 10.28 8.96
C PHE A 103 -1.80 11.67 8.40
N PRO A 104 -0.61 11.87 7.81
CA PRO A 104 -0.25 13.17 7.24
C PRO A 104 -1.20 13.52 6.10
N ALA A 105 -1.42 14.80 5.84
CA ALA A 105 -2.18 15.22 4.67
C ALA A 105 -1.40 14.91 3.37
N MET A 106 -2.14 14.52 2.33
CA MET A 106 -1.58 14.41 0.99
C MET A 106 -1.01 15.78 0.57
N PRO A 107 0.20 15.85 -0.01
CA PRO A 107 0.69 17.10 -0.57
C PRO A 107 -0.33 17.58 -1.61
N GLN A 108 -0.97 18.73 -1.35
CA GLN A 108 -1.75 19.37 -2.40
C GLN A 108 -0.76 19.77 -3.49
N ALA A 109 -0.99 19.33 -4.73
CA ALA A 109 -0.33 19.93 -5.87
C ALA A 109 -0.58 21.43 -5.76
N GLN A 110 0.48 22.22 -5.55
CA GLN A 110 0.37 23.67 -5.50
C GLN A 110 -0.23 24.08 -6.84
N SER A 111 -1.54 24.32 -6.85
CA SER A 111 -2.20 25.00 -7.94
C SER A 111 -1.63 26.40 -7.89
N GLN A 112 -0.60 26.65 -8.70
CA GLN A 112 -0.12 27.98 -8.98
C GLN A 112 -1.27 28.69 -9.70
N SER A 113 -2.20 29.24 -8.92
CA SER A 113 -3.08 30.30 -9.40
C SER A 113 -2.19 31.52 -9.60
N GLN A 114 -1.55 31.54 -10.77
CA GLN A 114 -0.88 32.69 -11.32
C GLN A 114 -1.96 33.74 -11.54
N ALA A 115 -2.03 34.71 -10.61
CA ALA A 115 -2.77 35.94 -10.88
C ALA A 115 -2.01 36.68 -12.00
N PRO A 116 -2.65 37.00 -13.14
CA PRO A 116 -2.03 37.91 -14.10
C PRO A 116 -2.02 39.34 -13.51
N PRO A 117 -1.08 40.18 -13.98
CA PRO A 117 -0.86 41.55 -13.49
C PRO A 117 -2.05 42.49 -13.72
#